data_AF-A0A537RW44-F1
#
_entry.id   AF-A0A537RW44-F1
#
_cell.length_a   1.000
_cell.length_b   1.000
_cell.length_c   1.000
_cell.angle_alpha   90.00
_cell.angle_beta   90.00
_cell.angle_gamma   90.00
#
_symmetry.space_group_name_H-M   'P 1'
#
loop_
_entity.id
_entity.type
_entity.pdbx_description
1 polymer ?
#
loop_
_entity_poly.entity_id
_entity_poly.type
_entity_poly.pdbx_seq_one_letter_code
_entity_poly.pdbx_strand_id
1 'polypeptide(L)'
;MPEVPLEAALGIRDLAKSFDRPAVDGLSLHVRGGEFYTLLGPNGAGKTTTLRMVTGLLKPDRGGIAVFGIDVLADPVAAKQIMAWVSDEPMIYDRLTPLEYLYFVAGLWGVDQATAEARSDDLIGWLGLAAHAQERCEGLSKGTRQKVALAGAGYATLEDTFLALTGSDTARGPIAA
;
A
#
# COMPACT_ATOMS: atom_id res chain seq x y z
N MET A 1 -14.55 -3.89 -26.63
CA MET A 1 -13.48 -4.39 -25.73
C MET A 1 -14.10 -4.48 -24.35
N PRO A 2 -13.95 -5.56 -23.56
CA PRO A 2 -14.63 -5.58 -22.27
C PRO A 2 -14.00 -4.49 -21.39
N GLU A 3 -14.83 -3.52 -21.01
CA GLU A 3 -14.52 -2.47 -20.06
C GLU A 3 -14.14 -3.10 -18.72
N VAL A 4 -13.09 -2.59 -18.08
CA VAL A 4 -12.90 -2.85 -16.65
C VAL A 4 -14.08 -2.18 -15.95
N PRO A 5 -14.90 -2.90 -15.17
CA PRO A 5 -16.05 -2.30 -14.51
C PRO A 5 -15.59 -1.12 -13.65
N LEU A 6 -16.30 0.01 -13.74
CA LEU A 6 -16.05 1.23 -12.94
C LEU A 6 -16.03 0.99 -11.42
N GLU A 7 -16.50 -0.18 -10.96
CA GLU A 7 -16.57 -0.59 -9.56
C GLU A 7 -15.33 -1.36 -9.04
N ALA A 8 -14.33 -1.61 -9.89
CA ALA A 8 -13.12 -2.33 -9.47
C ALA A 8 -12.14 -1.39 -8.73
N ALA A 9 -11.84 -1.73 -7.48
CA ALA A 9 -10.76 -1.09 -6.72
C ALA A 9 -9.38 -1.40 -7.33
N LEU A 10 -9.20 -2.62 -7.84
CA LEU A 10 -8.00 -3.05 -8.54
C LEU A 10 -8.37 -3.88 -9.77
N GLY A 11 -7.92 -3.46 -10.94
CA GLY A 11 -7.99 -4.21 -12.18
C GLY A 11 -6.59 -4.54 -12.69
N ILE A 12 -6.31 -5.83 -12.90
CA ILE A 12 -5.06 -6.35 -13.46
C ILE A 12 -5.41 -7.16 -14.71
N ARG A 13 -4.72 -6.89 -15.83
CA ARG A 13 -4.93 -7.59 -17.12
C ARG A 13 -3.63 -8.12 -17.70
N ASP A 14 -3.56 -9.43 -17.92
CA ASP A 14 -2.44 -10.17 -18.53
C ASP A 14 -1.06 -9.68 -18.03
N LEU A 15 -0.95 -9.44 -16.72
CA LEU A 15 0.23 -8.86 -16.12
C LEU A 15 1.37 -9.88 -16.14
N ALA A 16 2.51 -9.48 -16.71
CA ALA A 16 3.70 -10.32 -16.68
C ALA A 16 4.97 -9.55 -16.35
N LYS A 17 5.86 -10.25 -15.67
CA LYS A 17 7.21 -9.79 -15.36
C LYS A 17 8.18 -10.96 -15.34
N SER A 18 9.26 -10.79 -16.08
CA SER A 18 10.40 -11.69 -16.11
C SER A 18 11.66 -10.94 -15.68
N PHE A 19 12.53 -11.66 -14.99
CA PHE A 19 13.92 -11.26 -14.77
C PHE A 19 14.77 -12.27 -15.55
N ASP A 20 15.59 -13.08 -14.86
CA ASP A 20 16.25 -14.25 -15.47
C ASP A 20 15.25 -15.38 -15.79
N ARG A 21 14.15 -15.42 -15.04
CA ARG A 21 13.02 -16.34 -15.23
C ARG A 21 11.70 -15.60 -15.02
N PRO A 22 10.57 -16.13 -15.53
CA PRO A 22 9.26 -15.57 -15.26
C PRO A 22 8.97 -15.51 -13.76
N ALA A 23 8.62 -14.32 -13.27
CA ALA A 23 8.19 -14.08 -11.89
C ALA A 23 6.66 -13.94 -11.79
N VAL A 24 6.04 -13.35 -12.81
CA VAL A 24 4.58 -13.28 -13.02
C VAL A 24 4.33 -13.51 -14.51
N ASP A 25 3.37 -14.35 -14.87
CA ASP A 25 3.08 -14.66 -16.27
C ASP A 25 1.58 -14.73 -16.53
N GLY A 26 1.03 -13.62 -17.07
CA GLY A 26 -0.37 -13.53 -17.49
C GLY A 26 -1.40 -13.44 -16.37
N LEU A 27 -1.04 -12.83 -15.23
CA LEU A 27 -1.98 -12.62 -14.13
C LEU A 27 -3.09 -11.66 -14.54
N SER A 28 -4.35 -12.09 -14.40
CA SER A 28 -5.52 -11.21 -14.51
C SER A 28 -6.35 -11.34 -13.24
N LEU A 29 -6.69 -10.21 -12.62
CA LEU A 29 -7.37 -10.14 -11.33
C LEU A 29 -8.26 -8.91 -11.30
N HIS A 30 -9.45 -9.04 -10.70
CA HIS A 30 -10.35 -7.93 -10.44
C HIS A 30 -10.78 -7.99 -8.97
N VAL A 31 -10.56 -6.91 -8.24
CA VAL A 31 -10.99 -6.76 -6.84
C VAL A 31 -11.97 -5.60 -6.80
N ARG A 32 -13.15 -5.81 -6.22
CA ARG A 32 -14.17 -4.76 -6.07
C ARG A 32 -13.89 -3.89 -4.84
N GLY A 33 -14.45 -2.69 -4.84
CA GLY A 33 -14.49 -1.86 -3.63
C GLY A 33 -15.13 -2.60 -2.46
N GLY A 34 -14.53 -2.49 -1.27
CA GLY A 34 -15.00 -3.16 -0.04
C GLY A 34 -14.62 -4.64 0.10
N GLU A 35 -13.95 -5.23 -0.88
CA GLU A 35 -13.43 -6.59 -0.78
C GLU A 35 -12.05 -6.61 -0.10
N PHE A 36 -11.83 -7.63 0.73
CA PHE A 36 -10.51 -7.96 1.25
C PHE A 36 -9.93 -9.13 0.46
N TYR A 37 -8.72 -8.95 -0.09
CA TYR A 37 -8.08 -9.93 -0.95
C TYR A 37 -6.64 -10.18 -0.52
N THR A 38 -6.18 -11.44 -0.63
CA THR A 38 -4.82 -11.83 -0.24
C THR A 38 -4.15 -12.62 -1.35
N LEU A 39 -2.93 -12.24 -1.72
CA LEU A 39 -2.07 -13.06 -2.57
C LEU A 39 -1.36 -14.11 -1.71
N LEU A 40 -1.75 -15.38 -1.84
CA LEU A 40 -1.22 -16.50 -1.05
C LEU A 40 -0.38 -17.42 -1.91
N GLY A 41 0.82 -17.82 -1.51
CA GLY A 41 1.62 -18.75 -2.32
C GLY A 41 3.04 -18.91 -1.79
N PRO A 42 3.84 -19.87 -2.31
CA PRO A 42 5.19 -20.10 -1.82
C PRO A 42 6.13 -18.91 -2.09
N ASN A 43 7.30 -18.92 -1.44
CA ASN A 43 8.34 -17.93 -1.72
C ASN A 43 8.79 -18.04 -3.18
N GLY A 44 8.88 -16.90 -3.85
CA GLY A 44 9.17 -16.86 -5.29
C GLY A 44 7.96 -17.08 -6.21
N ALA A 45 6.73 -17.20 -5.69
CA ALA A 45 5.51 -17.27 -6.52
C ALA A 45 5.10 -15.95 -7.19
N GLY A 46 5.90 -14.89 -7.04
CA GLY A 46 5.63 -13.59 -7.66
C GLY A 46 4.79 -12.62 -6.84
N LYS A 47 4.35 -12.96 -5.62
CA LYS A 47 3.50 -12.08 -4.76
C LYS A 47 4.03 -10.65 -4.61
N THR A 48 5.26 -10.53 -4.10
CA THR A 48 5.92 -9.24 -3.89
C THR A 48 6.19 -8.53 -5.22
N THR A 49 6.49 -9.29 -6.29
CA THR A 49 6.66 -8.75 -7.64
C THR A 49 5.36 -8.13 -8.15
N THR A 50 4.22 -8.83 -8.00
CA THR A 50 2.89 -8.34 -8.33
C THR A 50 2.56 -7.07 -7.55
N LEU A 51 2.74 -7.07 -6.23
CA LEU A 51 2.44 -5.91 -5.39
C LEU A 51 3.32 -4.69 -5.74
N ARG A 52 4.61 -4.91 -6.05
CA ARG A 52 5.50 -3.85 -6.56
C ARG A 52 5.05 -3.31 -7.91
N MET A 53 4.47 -4.14 -8.78
CA MET A 53 3.90 -3.65 -10.04
C MET A 53 2.63 -2.85 -9.81
N VAL A 54 1.73 -3.32 -8.93
CA VAL A 54 0.49 -2.62 -8.59
C VAL A 54 0.78 -1.23 -8.01
N THR A 55 1.76 -1.12 -7.12
CA THR A 55 2.19 0.16 -6.52
C THR A 55 2.99 1.06 -7.47
N GLY A 56 3.27 0.62 -8.70
CA GLY A 56 4.10 1.34 -9.66
C GLY A 56 5.59 1.42 -9.26
N LEU A 57 6.05 0.62 -8.29
CA LEU A 57 7.46 0.49 -7.91
C LEU A 57 8.26 -0.38 -8.89
N LEU A 58 7.57 -1.21 -9.68
CA LEU A 58 8.16 -2.06 -10.69
C LEU A 58 7.33 -1.98 -11.97
N LYS A 59 7.96 -1.66 -13.11
CA LYS A 59 7.26 -1.65 -14.39
C LYS A 59 7.03 -3.08 -14.89
N PRO A 60 5.80 -3.48 -15.28
CA PRO A 60 5.55 -4.76 -15.92
C PRO A 60 6.20 -4.83 -17.31
N ASP A 61 6.46 -6.04 -17.80
CA ASP A 61 6.93 -6.25 -19.17
C ASP A 61 5.76 -6.24 -20.17
N ARG A 62 4.60 -6.74 -19.74
CA ARG A 62 3.33 -6.66 -20.45
C ARG A 62 2.14 -6.61 -19.49
N GLY A 63 0.98 -6.25 -20.03
CA GLY A 63 -0.27 -6.15 -19.29
C GLY A 63 -0.57 -4.72 -18.82
N GLY A 64 -1.62 -4.58 -18.01
CA GLY A 64 -2.06 -3.29 -17.49
C GLY A 64 -2.61 -3.39 -16.07
N ILE A 65 -2.55 -2.28 -15.35
CA ILE A 65 -3.01 -2.14 -13.97
C ILE A 65 -3.81 -0.85 -13.86
N ALA A 66 -5.01 -0.94 -13.31
CA ALA A 66 -5.85 0.19 -12.99
C ALA A 66 -6.30 0.14 -11.52
N VAL A 67 -6.35 1.29 -10.87
CA VAL A 67 -6.78 1.47 -9.47
C VAL A 67 -7.92 2.48 -9.49
N PHE A 68 -9.13 2.04 -9.15
CA PHE A 68 -10.37 2.83 -9.31
C PHE A 68 -10.47 3.53 -10.68
N GLY A 69 -10.15 2.80 -11.75
CA GLY A 69 -10.18 3.30 -13.12
C GLY A 69 -8.95 4.12 -13.56
N ILE A 70 -8.04 4.48 -12.64
CA ILE A 70 -6.80 5.19 -12.96
C ILE A 70 -5.74 4.19 -13.42
N ASP A 71 -5.25 4.33 -14.65
CA ASP A 71 -4.14 3.51 -15.16
C ASP A 71 -2.84 3.90 -14.46
N VAL A 72 -2.23 2.94 -13.76
CA VAL A 72 -1.03 3.13 -12.93
C VAL A 72 0.19 3.54 -13.76
N LEU A 73 0.25 3.16 -15.05
CA LEU A 73 1.36 3.49 -15.93
C LEU A 73 1.15 4.83 -16.65
N ALA A 74 -0.10 5.19 -16.95
CA ALA A 74 -0.43 6.44 -17.62
C ALA A 74 -0.45 7.63 -16.65
N ASP A 75 -1.02 7.46 -15.45
CA ASP A 75 -1.07 8.48 -14.41
C ASP A 75 -0.62 7.91 -13.05
N PRO A 76 0.69 7.70 -12.87
CA PRO A 76 1.24 7.11 -11.66
C PRO A 76 1.10 8.01 -10.43
N VAL A 77 0.91 9.33 -10.60
CA VAL A 77 0.76 10.25 -9.47
C VAL A 77 -0.67 10.15 -8.93
N ALA A 78 -1.67 10.27 -9.80
CA ALA A 78 -3.07 10.15 -9.39
C ALA A 78 -3.35 8.77 -8.78
N ALA A 79 -2.81 7.69 -9.37
CA ALA A 79 -2.99 6.33 -8.84
C ALA A 79 -2.38 6.15 -7.43
N LYS A 80 -1.28 6.84 -7.12
CA LYS A 80 -0.64 6.77 -5.80
C LYS A 80 -1.37 7.58 -4.73
N GLN A 81 -2.05 8.66 -5.11
CA GLN A 81 -2.82 9.48 -4.16
C GLN A 81 -3.98 8.70 -3.53
N ILE A 82 -4.54 7.73 -4.26
CA ILE A 82 -5.64 6.86 -3.83
C ILE A 82 -5.19 5.44 -3.40
N MET A 83 -3.90 5.26 -3.11
CA MET A 83 -3.33 3.98 -2.73
C MET A 83 -2.46 4.10 -1.47
N ALA A 84 -2.60 3.14 -0.57
CA ALA A 84 -1.72 2.94 0.55
C ALA A 84 -0.92 1.63 0.40
N TRP A 85 0.38 1.69 0.63
CA TRP A 85 1.25 0.51 0.70
C TRP A 85 1.96 0.46 2.05
N VAL A 86 1.81 -0.66 2.75
CA VAL A 86 2.53 -0.95 3.99
C VAL A 86 3.37 -2.21 3.78
N SER A 87 4.70 -2.04 3.73
CA SER A 87 5.62 -3.17 3.59
C SER A 87 5.81 -3.94 4.90
N ASP A 88 6.28 -5.18 4.77
CA ASP A 88 6.75 -6.03 5.89
C ASP A 88 7.94 -5.43 6.65
N GLU A 89 8.74 -4.64 5.95
CA GLU A 89 9.82 -3.82 6.49
C GLU A 89 9.36 -2.36 6.43
N PRO A 90 8.84 -1.80 7.53
CA PRO A 90 8.28 -0.46 7.53
C PRO A 90 9.40 0.57 7.32
N MET A 91 9.37 1.23 6.17
CA MET A 91 10.31 2.30 5.78
C MET A 91 9.90 3.63 6.42
N ILE A 92 10.03 3.73 7.75
CA ILE A 92 9.81 4.97 8.49
C ILE A 92 11.15 5.69 8.77
N TYR A 93 11.12 7.01 8.90
CA TYR A 93 12.32 7.81 9.12
C TYR A 93 12.81 7.70 10.56
N ASP A 94 13.94 7.05 10.79
CA ASP A 94 14.48 6.76 12.12
C ASP A 94 14.67 7.99 13.03
N ARG A 95 14.98 9.15 12.43
CA ARG A 95 15.25 10.39 13.16
C ARG A 95 14.00 11.15 13.56
N LEU A 96 12.84 10.82 12.98
CA LEU A 96 11.57 11.43 13.33
C LEU A 96 10.93 10.70 14.51
N THR A 97 10.12 11.40 15.29
CA THR A 97 9.14 10.77 16.18
C THR A 97 7.93 10.27 15.37
N PRO A 98 7.08 9.37 15.91
CA PRO A 98 5.83 9.00 15.27
C PRO A 98 4.97 10.21 14.86
N LEU A 99 4.83 11.22 15.72
CA LEU A 99 4.05 12.42 15.39
C LEU A 99 4.69 13.24 14.27
N GLU A 100 6.01 13.45 14.31
CA GLU A 100 6.73 14.15 13.24
C GLU A 100 6.63 13.39 11.91
N TYR A 101 6.68 12.06 11.95
CA TYR A 101 6.47 11.21 10.78
C TYR A 101 5.05 11.38 10.21
N LEU A 102 4.02 11.41 11.07
CA LEU A 102 2.65 11.62 10.62
C LEU A 102 2.43 13.01 10.02
N TYR A 103 3.01 14.06 10.59
CA TYR A 103 2.97 15.40 9.99
C TYR A 103 3.71 15.48 8.67
N PHE A 104 4.86 14.81 8.57
CA PHE A 104 5.60 14.69 7.31
C PHE A 104 4.75 14.00 6.23
N VAL A 105 4.11 12.88 6.56
CA VAL A 105 3.20 12.18 5.65
C VAL A 105 1.99 13.05 5.31
N ALA A 106 1.34 13.69 6.28
CA ALA A 106 0.20 14.58 6.02
C ALA A 106 0.54 15.69 5.00
N GLY A 107 1.73 16.31 5.12
CA GLY A 107 2.22 17.31 4.18
C GLY A 107 2.43 16.76 2.75
N LEU A 108 2.91 15.52 2.62
CA LEU A 108 3.05 14.85 1.31
C LEU A 108 1.71 14.58 0.64
N TRP A 109 0.63 14.40 1.41
CA TRP A 109 -0.74 14.20 0.92
C TRP A 109 -1.53 15.52 0.81
N GLY A 110 -0.89 16.68 1.02
CA GLY A 110 -1.52 17.99 0.88
C GLY A 110 -2.56 18.32 1.96
N VAL A 111 -2.47 17.65 3.13
CA VAL A 111 -3.39 17.83 4.25
C VAL A 111 -3.03 19.11 5.00
N ASP A 112 -4.03 19.93 5.33
CA ASP A 112 -3.81 21.15 6.11
C ASP A 112 -3.39 20.83 7.56
N GLN A 113 -2.71 21.77 8.19
CA GLN A 113 -2.11 21.57 9.51
C GLN A 113 -3.15 21.19 10.59
N ALA A 114 -4.32 21.83 10.62
CA ALA A 114 -5.31 21.58 11.66
C ALA A 114 -5.90 20.17 11.54
N THR A 115 -6.18 19.73 10.31
CA THR A 115 -6.60 18.36 10.03
C THR A 115 -5.49 17.35 10.35
N ALA A 116 -4.25 17.65 10.00
CA ALA A 116 -3.09 16.78 10.28
C ALA A 116 -2.85 16.59 11.79
N GLU A 117 -2.95 17.65 12.59
CA GLU A 117 -2.85 17.61 14.05
C GLU A 117 -3.93 16.70 14.65
N ALA A 118 -5.21 17.01 14.40
CA ALA A 118 -6.33 16.24 14.94
C ALA A 118 -6.27 14.76 14.54
N ARG A 119 -5.98 14.46 13.25
CA ARG A 119 -5.89 13.08 12.77
C ARG A 119 -4.67 12.34 13.29
N SER A 120 -3.52 13.01 13.42
CA SER A 120 -2.33 12.36 13.97
C SER A 120 -2.59 11.92 15.40
N ASP A 121 -3.21 12.76 16.21
CA ASP A 121 -3.55 12.43 17.59
C ASP A 121 -4.53 11.25 17.67
N ASP A 122 -5.57 11.24 16.82
CA ASP A 122 -6.51 10.12 16.72
C ASP A 122 -5.80 8.81 16.33
N LEU A 123 -4.96 8.84 15.29
CA LEU A 123 -4.22 7.67 14.81
C LEU A 123 -3.23 7.14 15.86
N ILE A 124 -2.54 8.03 16.56
CA ILE A 124 -1.65 7.69 17.67
C ILE A 124 -2.42 7.00 18.80
N GLY A 125 -3.60 7.53 19.15
CA GLY A 125 -4.48 6.93 20.15
C GLY A 125 -4.98 5.54 19.73
N TRP A 126 -5.58 5.44 18.54
CA TRP A 126 -6.18 4.22 18.01
C TRP A 126 -5.19 3.06 17.88
N LEU A 127 -3.95 3.34 17.49
CA LEU A 127 -2.92 2.31 17.31
C LEU A 127 -2.13 2.02 18.60
N GLY A 128 -2.46 2.70 19.70
CA GLY A 128 -1.79 2.55 20.99
C GLY A 128 -0.32 2.97 20.92
N LEU A 129 -0.04 4.09 20.24
CA LEU A 129 1.30 4.66 20.05
C LEU A 129 1.60 5.81 21.02
N ALA A 130 0.64 6.23 21.86
CA ALA A 130 0.77 7.39 22.74
C ALA A 130 2.04 7.39 23.60
N ALA A 131 2.42 6.24 24.17
CA ALA A 131 3.64 6.11 24.98
C ALA A 131 4.94 6.37 24.18
N HIS A 132 4.91 6.13 22.87
CA HIS A 132 6.06 6.27 21.98
C HIS A 132 5.97 7.51 21.08
N ALA A 133 4.93 8.32 21.20
CA ALA A 133 4.61 9.39 20.24
C ALA A 133 5.71 10.45 20.09
N GLN A 134 6.54 10.62 21.12
CA GLN A 134 7.65 11.57 21.20
C GLN A 134 9.02 10.89 21.20
N GLU A 135 9.08 9.56 21.13
CA GLU A 135 10.32 8.80 21.03
C GLU A 135 10.75 8.73 19.56
N ARG A 136 12.07 8.76 19.31
CA ARG A 136 12.57 8.59 17.93
C ARG A 136 12.25 7.19 17.42
N CYS A 137 11.87 7.11 16.15
CA CYS A 137 11.56 5.85 15.49
C CYS A 137 12.72 4.84 15.54
N GLU A 138 13.97 5.31 15.58
CA GLU A 138 15.20 4.49 15.67
C GLU A 138 15.09 3.36 16.71
N GLY A 139 14.65 3.67 17.94
CA GLY A 139 14.59 2.73 19.06
C GLY A 139 13.33 1.87 19.13
N LEU A 140 12.38 2.06 18.21
CA LEU A 140 11.09 1.37 18.27
C LEU A 140 11.21 -0.09 17.82
N SER A 141 10.45 -0.96 18.49
CA SER A 141 10.29 -2.35 18.08
C SER A 141 9.74 -2.46 16.65
N LYS A 142 10.03 -3.56 15.94
CA LYS A 142 9.47 -3.81 14.60
C LYS A 142 7.93 -3.66 14.58
N GLY A 143 7.24 -4.18 15.58
CA GLY A 143 5.78 -4.08 15.69
C GLY A 143 5.29 -2.64 15.88
N THR A 144 5.98 -1.85 16.71
CA THR A 144 5.67 -0.43 16.89
C THR A 144 5.92 0.34 15.60
N ARG A 145 7.01 0.06 14.88
CA ARG A 145 7.29 0.67 13.57
C ARG A 145 6.22 0.33 12.54
N GLN A 146 5.71 -0.90 12.54
CA GLN A 146 4.60 -1.31 11.67
C GLN A 146 3.34 -0.49 11.94
N LYS A 147 3.02 -0.25 13.22
CA LYS A 147 1.89 0.61 13.62
C LYS A 147 2.10 2.05 13.17
N VAL A 148 3.31 2.60 13.28
CA VAL A 148 3.62 3.96 12.78
C VAL A 148 3.45 4.04 11.27
N ALA A 149 3.94 3.05 10.51
CA ALA A 149 3.74 2.99 9.07
C ALA A 149 2.25 2.88 8.69
N LEU A 150 1.49 2.07 9.44
CA LEU A 150 0.04 1.94 9.27
C LEU A 150 -0.70 3.24 9.57
N ALA A 151 -0.28 3.98 10.60
CA ALA A 151 -0.81 5.30 10.90
C ALA A 151 -0.57 6.26 9.72
N GLY A 152 0.64 6.28 9.14
CA GLY A 152 0.94 7.08 7.95
C GLY A 152 0.07 6.71 6.75
N ALA A 153 -0.13 5.41 6.51
CA ALA A 153 -1.03 4.92 5.46
C ALA A 153 -2.49 5.39 5.64
N GLY A 154 -2.91 5.72 6.87
CA GLY A 154 -4.21 6.30 7.19
C GLY A 154 -4.45 7.68 6.56
N TYR A 155 -3.43 8.36 6.03
CA TYR A 155 -3.64 9.62 5.28
C TYR A 155 -4.16 9.40 3.86
N ALA A 156 -3.90 8.23 3.26
CA ALA A 156 -4.49 7.87 1.96
C ALA A 156 -6.00 7.57 2.07
N THR A 157 -6.54 7.39 3.28
CA THR A 157 -7.97 7.12 3.53
C THR A 157 -8.78 8.39 3.77
N LEU A 158 -8.20 9.57 3.49
CA LEU A 158 -8.94 10.84 3.49
C LEU A 158 -9.95 10.94 2.36
N GLU A 159 -9.75 10.18 1.29
CA GLU A 159 -10.74 10.01 0.24
C GLU A 159 -11.57 8.75 0.52
N ASP A 160 -12.87 8.78 0.19
CA ASP A 160 -13.83 7.68 0.43
C ASP A 160 -13.46 6.38 -0.31
N THR A 161 -12.39 6.38 -1.11
CA THR A 161 -12.03 5.35 -2.07
C THR A 161 -10.52 5.17 -2.11
N PHE A 162 -10.01 4.08 -1.53
CA PHE A 162 -8.57 3.78 -1.51
C PHE A 162 -8.27 2.28 -1.63
N LEU A 163 -7.08 1.96 -2.13
CA LEU A 163 -6.56 0.59 -2.16
C LEU A 163 -5.44 0.45 -1.14
N ALA A 164 -5.66 -0.35 -0.09
CA ALA A 164 -4.62 -0.69 0.88
C ALA A 164 -3.97 -2.03 0.53
N LEU A 165 -2.64 -2.02 0.50
CA LEU A 165 -1.83 -3.18 0.16
C LEU A 165 -0.84 -3.45 1.28
N THR A 166 -0.83 -4.71 1.76
CA THR A 166 0.13 -5.18 2.76
C THR A 166 0.91 -6.37 2.21
N GLY A 167 2.22 -6.38 2.43
CA GLY A 167 3.02 -7.60 2.34
C GLY A 167 2.96 -8.33 3.68
N SER A 168 2.77 -9.66 3.67
CA SER A 168 3.17 -10.50 4.77
C SER A 168 3.76 -11.81 4.24
N ASP A 169 4.98 -12.14 4.67
CA ASP A 169 5.67 -13.37 4.27
C ASP A 169 5.22 -14.61 5.06
N THR A 170 4.08 -14.54 5.75
CA THR A 170 3.67 -15.52 6.78
C THR A 170 2.53 -16.46 6.41
N ALA A 171 2.03 -16.46 5.17
CA ALA A 171 0.94 -17.36 4.81
C ALA A 171 1.41 -18.68 4.15
N ARG A 172 1.24 -19.81 4.86
CA ARG A 172 1.29 -21.16 4.30
C ARG A 172 -0.09 -21.51 3.74
N GLY A 173 -0.24 -21.53 2.42
CA GLY A 173 -1.46 -21.97 1.74
C GLY A 173 -1.41 -21.66 0.24
N PRO A 174 -2.10 -22.44 -0.63
CA PRO A 174 -2.09 -22.22 -2.08
C PRO A 174 -2.78 -20.91 -2.48
N ILE A 175 -2.41 -20.39 -3.67
CA ILE A 175 -3.12 -19.29 -4.35
C ILE A 175 -4.53 -19.81 -4.66
N ALA A 176 -5.57 -19.27 -4.02
CA ALA A 176 -6.94 -19.45 -4.47
C ALA A 176 -7.36 -18.17 -5.20
N ALA A 177 -7.82 -18.34 -6.44
CA ALA A 177 -8.45 -17.31 -7.27
C ALA A 177 -9.96 -17.26 -6.98
#